data_AF-A0A7W0G9W9-F1
#
_entry.id   AF-A0A7W0G9W9-F1
#
_cell.length_a   1.000
_cell.length_b   1.000
_cell.length_c   1.000
_cell.angle_alpha   90.00
_cell.angle_beta   90.00
_cell.angle_gamma   90.00
#
_symmetry.space_group_name_H-M   'P 1'
#
loop_
_entity.id
_entity.type
_entity.pdbx_description
1 polymer ?
#
loop_
_entity_poly.entity_id
_entity_poly.type
_entity_poly.pdbx_seq_one_letter_code
_entity_poly.pdbx_strand_id
1 'polypeptide(L)'
;MHRWGASVFIILMFLHMARVFLYGAYKYPRELNWIVGVLLLALGMGEGFTGYLLPWDQTAYWATVVGININGTAPFLGPFIAQFLQGGASIGADTLSKFYSIHMLVLPGAIAGLIGLHLYLVMRLGVTSPPWSPTEAGRERAPEPPSTNGREGLTRPSSRGGSNGE
;
A
#
# COMPACT_ATOMS: atom_id res chain seq x y z
N MET A 1 13.47 -15.98 -2.69
CA MET A 1 13.06 -14.59 -2.98
C MET A 1 11.66 -14.26 -2.47
N HIS A 2 10.64 -15.06 -2.77
CA HIS A 2 9.25 -14.78 -2.37
C HIS A 2 9.06 -14.49 -0.87
N ARG A 3 9.59 -15.34 0.02
CA ARG A 3 9.53 -15.14 1.48
C ARG A 3 10.10 -13.79 1.93
N TRP A 4 11.29 -13.45 1.46
CA TRP A 4 11.93 -12.17 1.78
C TRP A 4 11.16 -10.98 1.19
N GLY A 5 10.65 -11.12 -0.03
CA GLY A 5 9.80 -10.13 -0.67
C GLY A 5 8.52 -9.86 0.13
N ALA A 6 7.86 -10.92 0.63
CA ALA A 6 6.68 -10.80 1.49
C ALA A 6 7.00 -10.07 2.80
N SER A 7 8.13 -10.39 3.45
CA SER A 7 8.57 -9.67 4.66
C SER A 7 8.81 -8.18 4.40
N VAL A 8 9.51 -7.85 3.32
CA VAL A 8 9.76 -6.45 2.93
C VAL A 8 8.46 -5.74 2.58
N PHE A 9 7.55 -6.40 1.86
CA PHE A 9 6.23 -5.86 1.53
C PHE A 9 5.47 -5.42 2.79
N ILE A 10 5.34 -6.30 3.80
CA ILE A 10 4.65 -5.96 5.05
C ILE A 10 5.33 -4.81 5.79
N ILE A 11 6.66 -4.82 5.89
CA ILE A 11 7.42 -3.73 6.52
C ILE A 11 7.13 -2.40 5.81
N LEU A 12 7.19 -2.37 4.47
CA LEU A 12 6.92 -1.17 3.69
C LEU A 12 5.47 -0.70 3.83
N MET A 13 4.50 -1.60 3.97
CA MET A 13 3.11 -1.22 4.25
C MET A 13 2.99 -0.51 5.60
N PHE A 14 3.58 -1.04 6.67
CA PHE A 14 3.57 -0.37 7.97
C PHE A 14 4.27 0.99 7.93
N LEU A 15 5.42 1.09 7.27
CA LEU A 15 6.12 2.36 7.10
C LEU A 15 5.29 3.37 6.28
N HIS A 16 4.60 2.91 5.25
CA HIS A 16 3.70 3.74 4.45
C HIS A 16 2.53 4.26 5.29
N MET A 17 1.90 3.40 6.09
CA MET A 17 0.81 3.77 6.99
C MET A 17 1.27 4.78 8.04
N ALA A 18 2.44 4.56 8.64
CA ALA A 18 3.05 5.49 9.59
C ALA A 18 3.30 6.86 8.94
N ARG A 19 3.84 6.89 7.72
CA ARG A 19 4.02 8.15 6.97
C ARG A 19 2.68 8.86 6.75
N VAL A 20 1.66 8.18 6.24
CA VAL A 20 0.36 8.83 5.96
C VAL A 20 -0.28 9.38 7.25
N PHE A 21 -0.14 8.66 8.36
CA PHE A 21 -0.62 9.10 9.66
C PHE A 21 0.14 10.32 10.19
N LEU A 22 1.47 10.25 10.25
CA LEU A 22 2.33 11.32 10.80
C LEU A 22 2.24 12.61 9.98
N TYR A 23 2.00 12.51 8.67
CA TYR A 23 1.92 13.65 7.76
C TYR A 23 0.48 14.17 7.64
N GLY A 24 -0.49 13.56 8.34
CA GLY A 24 -1.90 13.95 8.28
C GLY A 24 -2.53 13.78 6.88
N ALA A 25 -1.93 12.95 6.02
CA ALA A 25 -2.34 12.81 4.63
C ALA A 25 -3.69 12.08 4.45
N TYR A 26 -4.21 11.46 5.52
CA TYR A 26 -5.54 10.83 5.58
C TYR A 26 -6.70 11.83 5.74
N LYS A 27 -6.42 13.08 6.13
CA LYS A 27 -7.47 14.10 6.36
C LYS A 27 -8.21 14.45 5.06
N TYR A 28 -9.37 15.09 5.21
CA TYR A 28 -10.17 15.60 4.09
C TYR A 28 -9.27 16.27 3.02
N PRO A 29 -9.43 15.95 1.72
CA PRO A 29 -10.47 15.13 1.09
C PRO A 29 -10.11 13.63 0.91
N ARG A 30 -9.08 13.10 1.59
CA ARG A 30 -8.47 11.78 1.31
C ARG A 30 -8.88 10.65 2.28
N GLU A 31 -9.97 10.83 3.01
CA GLU A 31 -10.45 9.85 4.00
C GLU A 31 -10.78 8.50 3.36
N LEU A 32 -11.41 8.50 2.19
CA LEU A 32 -11.70 7.28 1.43
C LEU A 32 -10.42 6.55 1.03
N ASN A 33 -9.39 7.29 0.60
CA ASN A 33 -8.11 6.70 0.23
C ASN A 33 -7.41 6.04 1.43
N TRP A 34 -7.58 6.62 2.63
CA TRP A 34 -7.10 6.03 3.87
C TRP A 34 -7.83 4.73 4.22
N ILE A 35 -9.16 4.69 4.12
CA ILE A 35 -9.95 3.47 4.35
C ILE A 35 -9.49 2.35 3.41
N VAL A 36 -9.31 2.67 2.12
CA VAL A 36 -8.76 1.72 1.13
C VAL A 36 -7.35 1.26 1.54
N GLY A 37 -6.50 2.16 2.04
CA GLY A 37 -5.17 1.81 2.55
C GLY A 37 -5.21 0.86 3.76
N VAL A 38 -6.12 1.08 4.71
CA VAL A 38 -6.33 0.19 5.86
C VAL A 38 -6.82 -1.19 5.40
N LEU A 39 -7.75 -1.24 4.45
CA LEU A 39 -8.21 -2.51 3.87
C LEU A 39 -7.08 -3.25 3.15
N LEU A 40 -6.23 -2.54 2.40
CA LEU A 40 -5.03 -3.10 1.79
C LEU A 40 -4.09 -3.68 2.85
N LEU A 41 -3.84 -2.98 3.96
CA LEU A 41 -3.04 -3.49 5.08
C LEU A 41 -3.63 -4.79 5.66
N ALA A 42 -4.94 -4.82 5.90
CA ALA A 42 -5.62 -6.01 6.42
C ALA A 42 -5.48 -7.21 5.46
N LEU A 43 -5.67 -6.99 4.16
CA LEU A 43 -5.48 -8.03 3.14
C LEU A 43 -4.02 -8.46 3.02
N GLY A 44 -3.07 -7.53 3.07
CA GLY A 44 -1.63 -7.84 3.07
C GLY A 44 -1.22 -8.71 4.26
N MET A 45 -1.75 -8.42 5.46
CA MET A 45 -1.56 -9.29 6.63
C MET A 45 -2.20 -10.67 6.43
N GLY A 46 -3.39 -10.73 5.82
CA GLY A 46 -4.05 -11.97 5.42
C GLY A 46 -3.24 -12.80 4.43
N GLU A 47 -2.58 -12.16 3.46
CA GLU A 47 -1.67 -12.82 2.52
C GLU A 47 -0.45 -13.41 3.21
N GLY A 48 0.17 -12.64 4.11
CA GLY A 48 1.29 -13.12 4.90
C GLY A 48 0.94 -14.35 5.73
N PHE A 49 -0.26 -14.35 6.32
CA PHE A 49 -0.77 -15.49 7.08
C PHE A 49 -1.06 -16.70 6.18
N THR A 50 -1.88 -16.54 5.14
CA THR A 50 -2.28 -17.66 4.27
C THR A 50 -1.09 -18.27 3.52
N GLY A 51 -0.12 -17.46 3.10
CA GLY A 51 1.13 -17.94 2.52
C GLY A 51 2.01 -18.72 3.50
N TYR A 52 1.97 -18.37 4.80
CA TYR A 52 2.67 -19.12 5.85
C TYR A 52 2.08 -20.53 6.06
N LEU A 53 0.81 -20.76 5.71
CA LEU A 53 0.17 -22.07 5.88
C LEU A 53 0.59 -23.07 4.80
N LEU A 54 0.99 -22.61 3.61
CA LEU A 54 1.21 -23.45 2.42
C LEU A 54 2.38 -24.43 2.47
N PRO A 55 3.51 -24.17 3.17
CA PRO A 55 4.58 -25.16 3.33
C PRO A 55 4.12 -26.45 4.01
N TRP A 56 2.98 -26.40 4.73
CA TRP A 56 2.32 -27.55 5.35
C TRP A 56 3.22 -28.36 6.29
N ASP A 57 4.13 -27.67 7.00
CA ASP A 57 4.91 -28.25 8.08
C ASP A 57 4.09 -28.33 9.39
N GLN A 58 4.67 -28.92 10.44
CA GLN A 58 3.97 -29.11 11.71
C GLN A 58 3.47 -27.80 12.32
N THR A 59 4.21 -26.70 12.13
CA THR A 59 3.87 -25.39 12.69
C THR A 59 2.75 -24.75 11.88
N ALA A 60 2.84 -24.78 10.55
CA ALA A 60 1.83 -24.31 9.62
C ALA A 60 0.50 -25.07 9.79
N TYR A 61 0.55 -26.38 10.02
CA TYR A 61 -0.64 -27.18 10.31
C TYR A 61 -1.36 -26.69 11.58
N TRP A 62 -0.63 -26.53 12.68
CA TRP A 62 -1.25 -26.03 13.92
C TRP A 62 -1.70 -24.57 13.83
N ALA A 63 -0.97 -23.73 13.09
CA ALA A 63 -1.42 -22.38 12.78
C ALA A 63 -2.74 -22.39 11.99
N THR A 64 -2.92 -23.34 11.07
CA THR A 64 -4.17 -23.55 10.33
C THR A 64 -5.31 -23.94 11.27
N VAL A 65 -5.08 -24.89 12.18
CA VAL A 65 -6.06 -25.30 13.19
C VAL A 65 -6.51 -24.10 14.03
N VAL A 66 -5.57 -23.31 14.53
CA VAL A 66 -5.87 -22.10 15.33
C VAL A 66 -6.65 -21.08 14.49
N GLY A 67 -6.23 -20.83 13.25
CA GLY A 67 -6.89 -19.89 12.35
C GLY A 67 -8.35 -20.27 12.05
N ILE A 68 -8.62 -21.54 11.77
CA ILE A 68 -9.97 -22.05 11.54
C ILE A 68 -10.82 -21.91 12.81
N ASN A 69 -10.27 -22.29 13.97
CA ASN A 69 -10.99 -22.21 15.24
C ASN A 69 -11.35 -20.77 15.63
N ILE A 70 -10.44 -19.81 15.44
CA ILE A 70 -10.72 -18.38 15.68
C ILE A 70 -11.88 -17.92 14.78
N ASN A 71 -11.86 -18.25 13.50
CA ASN A 71 -12.98 -17.92 12.60
C ASN A 71 -14.29 -18.57 13.06
N GLY A 72 -14.22 -19.78 13.61
CA GLY A 72 -15.34 -20.51 14.20
C GLY A 72 -16.06 -19.79 15.34
N THR A 73 -15.38 -18.88 16.04
CA THR A 73 -15.95 -18.15 17.19
C THR A 73 -16.88 -17.00 16.79
N ALA A 74 -16.95 -16.62 15.51
CA ALA A 74 -17.79 -15.53 15.06
C ALA A 74 -19.29 -15.86 15.23
N PRO A 75 -20.11 -14.94 15.78
CA PRO A 75 -21.45 -15.24 16.28
C PRO A 75 -22.48 -15.65 15.21
N PHE A 76 -22.34 -15.17 13.98
CA PHE A 76 -23.32 -15.42 12.91
C PHE A 76 -22.84 -16.43 11.87
N LEU A 77 -21.63 -16.22 11.33
CA LEU A 77 -21.10 -17.02 10.22
C LEU A 77 -19.92 -17.90 10.65
N GLY A 78 -19.52 -17.89 11.93
CA GLY A 78 -18.31 -18.56 12.39
C GLY A 78 -18.28 -20.06 12.09
N PRO A 79 -19.29 -20.84 12.54
CA PRO A 79 -19.33 -22.27 12.27
C PRO A 79 -19.32 -22.60 10.77
N PHE A 80 -20.04 -21.82 9.97
CA PHE A 80 -20.06 -21.99 8.51
C PHE A 80 -18.70 -21.71 7.87
N ILE A 81 -18.04 -20.61 8.25
CA ILE A 81 -16.71 -20.25 7.73
C ILE A 81 -15.68 -21.29 8.14
N ALA A 82 -15.70 -21.76 9.39
CA ALA A 82 -14.78 -22.78 9.87
C ALA A 82 -14.96 -24.10 9.11
N GLN A 83 -16.19 -24.58 8.93
CA GLN A 83 -16.49 -25.77 8.13
C GLN A 83 -16.09 -25.60 6.67
N PHE A 84 -16.34 -24.43 6.08
CA PHE A 84 -15.94 -24.12 4.72
C PHE A 84 -14.42 -24.16 4.56
N LEU A 85 -13.66 -23.53 5.46
CA LEU A 85 -12.21 -23.50 5.42
C LEU A 85 -11.61 -24.90 5.67
N GLN A 86 -12.17 -25.66 6.60
CA GLN A 86 -11.73 -27.04 6.87
C GLN A 86 -11.94 -27.95 5.65
N GLY A 87 -13.08 -27.83 4.97
CA GLY A 87 -13.33 -28.50 3.68
C GLY A 87 -13.59 -29.99 3.71
N GLY A 88 -13.53 -30.65 4.87
CA GLY A 88 -13.85 -32.07 5.03
C GLY A 88 -13.99 -32.47 6.51
N ALA A 89 -14.11 -33.77 6.78
CA ALA A 89 -14.25 -34.32 8.14
C ALA A 89 -13.04 -34.02 9.05
N SER A 90 -11.86 -33.78 8.46
CA SER A 90 -10.63 -33.41 9.14
C SER A 90 -9.84 -32.41 8.31
N ILE A 91 -8.86 -31.73 8.95
CA ILE A 91 -7.93 -30.83 8.25
C ILE A 91 -6.95 -31.68 7.44
N GLY A 92 -6.87 -31.43 6.14
CA GLY A 92 -6.10 -32.26 5.22
C GLY A 92 -5.87 -31.62 3.85
N ALA A 93 -5.77 -32.44 2.81
CA ALA A 93 -5.48 -31.98 1.45
C ALA A 93 -6.49 -30.95 0.93
N ASP A 94 -7.79 -31.16 1.18
CA ASP A 94 -8.84 -30.23 0.75
C ASP A 94 -8.69 -28.84 1.40
N THR A 95 -8.29 -28.81 2.68
CA THR A 95 -7.99 -27.56 3.40
C THR A 95 -6.83 -26.83 2.74
N LEU A 96 -5.73 -27.54 2.46
CA LEU A 96 -4.54 -26.98 1.83
C LEU A 96 -4.87 -26.42 0.43
N SER A 97 -5.63 -27.16 -0.38
CA SER A 97 -6.05 -26.69 -1.71
C SER A 97 -6.88 -25.41 -1.63
N LYS A 98 -7.77 -25.26 -0.64
CA LYS A 98 -8.54 -24.03 -0.43
C LYS A 98 -7.66 -22.85 -0.05
N PHE A 99 -6.76 -23.04 0.92
CA PHE A 99 -5.82 -21.98 1.30
C PHE A 99 -4.89 -21.59 0.15
N TYR A 100 -4.46 -22.55 -0.67
CA TYR A 100 -3.70 -22.28 -1.88
C TYR A 100 -4.50 -21.41 -2.86
N SER A 101 -5.75 -21.77 -3.16
CA SER A 101 -6.62 -20.96 -4.04
C SER A 101 -6.88 -19.57 -3.47
N ILE A 102 -7.09 -19.45 -2.16
CA ILE A 102 -7.30 -18.16 -1.50
C ILE A 102 -6.05 -17.28 -1.61
N HIS A 103 -4.87 -17.83 -1.32
CA HIS A 103 -3.59 -17.12 -1.35
C HIS A 103 -3.12 -16.76 -2.75
N MET A 104 -3.36 -17.62 -3.76
CA MET A 104 -2.88 -17.38 -5.12
C MET A 104 -3.83 -16.53 -5.96
N LEU A 105 -5.15 -16.62 -5.72
CA LEU A 105 -6.14 -16.00 -6.60
C LEU A 105 -7.00 -14.96 -5.88
N VAL A 106 -7.64 -15.35 -4.78
CA VAL A 106 -8.69 -14.51 -4.16
C VAL A 106 -8.10 -13.27 -3.50
N LEU A 107 -7.12 -13.45 -2.61
CA LEU A 107 -6.48 -12.34 -1.90
C LEU A 107 -5.64 -11.47 -2.84
N PRO A 108 -4.80 -12.01 -3.77
CA PRO A 108 -4.03 -11.15 -4.67
C PRO A 108 -4.92 -10.40 -5.64
N GLY A 109 -6.00 -11.04 -6.12
CA GLY A 109 -7.01 -10.41 -6.97
C GLY A 109 -7.71 -9.24 -6.27
N ALA A 110 -8.11 -9.41 -5.01
CA ALA A 110 -8.70 -8.35 -4.20
C ALA A 110 -7.72 -7.19 -3.94
N ILE A 111 -6.46 -7.52 -3.63
CA ILE A 111 -5.38 -6.53 -3.44
C ILE A 111 -5.13 -5.76 -4.73
N ALA A 112 -5.04 -6.43 -5.89
CA ALA A 112 -4.84 -5.77 -7.17
C ALA A 112 -5.98 -4.80 -7.51
N GLY A 113 -7.23 -5.20 -7.28
CA GLY A 113 -8.39 -4.33 -7.46
C GLY A 113 -8.35 -3.09 -6.55
N LEU A 114 -8.03 -3.28 -5.26
CA LEU A 114 -7.93 -2.18 -4.31
C LEU A 114 -6.71 -1.28 -4.55
N ILE A 115 -5.59 -1.81 -5.03
CA ILE A 115 -4.44 -1.00 -5.48
C ILE A 115 -4.88 -0.11 -6.65
N GLY A 116 -5.63 -0.64 -7.61
CA GLY A 116 -6.19 0.15 -8.71
C GLY A 116 -7.05 1.31 -8.22
N LEU A 117 -7.98 1.03 -7.29
CA LEU A 117 -8.80 2.06 -6.65
C LEU A 117 -7.98 3.07 -5.85
N HIS A 118 -7.01 2.60 -5.06
CA HIS A 118 -6.12 3.44 -4.25
C HIS A 118 -5.33 4.41 -5.12
N LEU A 119 -4.70 3.91 -6.19
CA LEU A 119 -3.93 4.74 -7.12
C LEU A 119 -4.84 5.72 -7.88
N TYR A 120 -6.05 5.29 -8.28
CA TYR A 120 -7.04 6.20 -8.86
C TYR A 120 -7.36 7.39 -7.94
N LEU A 121 -7.60 7.13 -6.66
CA LEU A 121 -7.88 8.17 -5.68
C LEU A 121 -6.67 9.09 -5.45
N VAL A 122 -5.46 8.55 -5.40
CA VAL A 122 -4.22 9.35 -5.29
C VAL A 122 -4.05 10.26 -6.51
N MET A 123 -4.28 9.75 -7.72
CA MET A 123 -4.21 10.53 -8.96
C MET A 123 -5.26 11.64 -9.00
N ARG A 124 -6.46 11.39 -8.47
CA ARG A 124 -7.57 12.36 -8.47
C ARG A 124 -7.45 13.43 -7.37
N LEU A 125 -7.01 13.05 -6.18
CA LEU A 125 -7.01 13.90 -4.98
C LEU A 125 -5.63 14.54 -4.68
N GLY A 126 -4.59 14.13 -5.40
CA GLY A 126 -3.23 14.61 -5.21
C GLY A 126 -2.56 14.08 -3.95
N VAL A 127 -1.27 14.39 -3.81
CA VAL A 127 -0.44 14.00 -2.66
C VAL A 127 -0.30 15.16 -1.66
N THR A 128 -0.10 14.83 -0.39
CA THR A 128 0.11 15.84 0.66
C THR A 128 1.58 16.26 0.73
N SER A 129 1.81 17.57 0.90
CA SER A 129 3.14 18.09 1.20
C SER A 129 3.67 17.61 2.54
N PRO A 130 4.99 17.49 2.71
CA PRO A 130 5.57 17.36 4.03
C PRO A 130 5.12 18.51 4.96
N PRO A 131 4.86 18.25 6.27
CA PRO A 131 4.40 19.27 7.22
C PRO A 131 5.31 20.49 7.35
N TRP A 132 6.59 20.35 6.99
CA TRP A 132 7.60 21.41 7.04
C TRP A 132 7.74 22.17 5.71
N SER A 133 7.00 21.81 4.67
CA SER A 133 7.04 22.51 3.37
C SER A 133 6.09 23.71 3.38
N PRO A 134 6.57 24.94 3.12
CA PRO A 134 5.70 26.11 2.99
C PRO A 134 4.84 26.09 1.72
N THR A 135 5.15 25.21 0.76
CA THR A 135 4.39 25.03 -0.49
C THR A 135 3.54 23.76 -0.43
N GLU A 136 2.27 23.86 -0.80
CA GLU A 136 1.38 22.71 -0.99
C GLU A 136 1.80 21.89 -2.23
N ALA A 137 1.83 20.57 -2.09
CA ALA A 137 2.24 19.65 -3.14
C ALA A 137 1.19 19.66 -4.25
N GLY A 138 1.63 19.90 -5.48
CA GLY A 138 0.75 19.94 -6.66
C GLY A 138 0.33 21.35 -7.13
N ARG A 139 0.77 22.44 -6.48
CA ARG A 139 0.76 23.77 -7.13
C ARG A 139 2.06 23.96 -7.91
N GLU A 140 1.94 24.45 -9.14
CA GLU A 140 3.10 24.85 -9.95
C GLU A 140 3.98 25.77 -9.11
N ARG A 141 5.29 25.50 -9.11
CA ARG A 141 6.27 26.32 -8.38
C ARG A 141 6.09 27.73 -8.93
N ALA A 142 5.66 28.68 -8.10
CA ALA A 142 5.69 30.09 -8.49
C ALA A 142 7.11 30.39 -8.99
N PRO A 143 7.28 31.13 -10.09
CA PRO A 143 8.60 31.52 -10.58
C PRO A 143 9.39 32.08 -9.39
N GLU A 144 10.61 31.59 -9.18
CA GLU A 144 11.45 32.15 -8.12
C GLU A 144 11.49 33.68 -8.30
N PRO A 145 11.22 34.46 -7.24
CA PRO A 145 11.44 35.90 -7.31
C PRO A 145 12.90 36.11 -7.71
N PRO A 146 13.17 37.08 -8.62
CA PRO A 146 14.51 37.28 -9.15
C PRO A 146 15.50 37.36 -7.99
N SER A 147 16.53 36.52 -8.04
CA SER A 147 17.55 36.48 -6.99
C SER A 147 18.15 37.88 -6.87
N THR A 148 17.94 38.55 -5.74
CA THR A 148 18.54 39.88 -5.47
C THR A 148 20.06 39.82 -5.30
N ASN A 149 20.64 38.62 -5.39
CA ASN A 149 22.08 38.44 -5.45
C ASN A 149 22.55 38.82 -6.87
N GLY A 150 23.38 39.86 -6.96
CA GLY A 150 23.99 40.40 -8.19
C GLY A 150 24.92 39.44 -8.97
N ARG A 151 24.67 38.14 -8.91
CA ARG A 151 25.30 37.08 -9.70
C ARG A 151 24.53 36.74 -10.98
N GLU A 152 23.47 37.49 -11.29
CA GLU A 152 22.63 37.31 -12.48
C GLU A 152 23.39 37.56 -13.81
N GLY A 153 24.60 38.14 -13.75
CA GLY A 153 25.46 38.37 -14.91
C GLY A 153 26.32 37.18 -15.36
N LEU A 154 26.33 36.04 -14.65
CA LEU A 154 27.22 34.91 -14.95
C LEU A 154 26.62 33.88 -15.91
N THR A 155 25.31 33.90 -16.15
CA THR A 155 24.62 32.84 -16.92
C THR A 155 23.93 33.34 -18.20
N ARG A 156 23.99 34.64 -18.51
CA ARG A 156 23.57 35.17 -19.82
C ARG A 156 24.80 35.55 -20.64
N PRO A 157 24.97 35.03 -21.88
CA PRO A 157 25.98 35.56 -22.77
C PRO A 157 25.61 37.02 -23.08
N SER A 158 26.50 37.97 -22.79
CA SER A 158 26.28 39.36 -23.17
C SER A 158 26.18 39.43 -24.69
N SER A 159 25.04 39.87 -25.23
CA SER A 159 24.94 40.25 -26.63
C SER A 159 25.83 41.47 -26.85
N ARG A 160 27.05 41.23 -27.32
CA ARG A 160 27.98 42.27 -27.73
C ARG A 160 27.35 42.96 -28.93
N GLY A 161 26.90 44.20 -28.74
CA GLY A 161 26.22 44.99 -29.75
C GLY A 161 27.05 45.12 -31.02
N GLY A 162 26.45 44.73 -32.15
CA GLY A 162 26.96 45.08 -33.47
C GLY A 162 26.63 46.54 -33.74
N SER A 163 27.64 47.40 -33.68
CA SER A 163 27.61 48.71 -34.30
C SER A 163 27.85 48.52 -35.79
N ASN A 164 26.81 48.67 -36.61
CA ASN A 164 26.95 49.00 -38.03
C ASN A 164 25.88 50.04 -38.35
N GLY A 165 26.31 51.29 -38.40
CA GLY A 165 25.57 52.42 -38.92
C GLY A 165 26.59 53.44 -39.41
N GLU A 166 26.50 53.74 -40.71
CA GLU A 166 27.21 54.74 -41.52
C GLU A 166 28.46 54.25 -42.28
#